data_AF-A0A2D8KTU5-F1
#
_entry.id   AF-A0A2D8KTU5-F1
#
_cell.length_a   1.000
_cell.length_b   1.000
_cell.length_c   1.000
_cell.angle_alpha   90.00
_cell.angle_beta   90.00
_cell.angle_gamma   90.00
#
_symmetry.space_group_name_H-M   'P 1'
#
loop_
_entity.id
_entity.type
_entity.pdbx_description
1 polymer ?
#
loop_
_entity_poly.entity_id
_entity_poly.type
_entity_poly.pdbx_seq_one_letter_code
_entity_poly.pdbx_strand_id
1 'polypeptide(L)'
;MNRFLSFLLLVVSYSFLVPSASAFQKDAELAYTISFKEPAAHFAEVQLKLVSLDSAKTTLVLPVWTPGYYKILDNPAHIIDFKVSTISGELLKWHKIAKNKWLLENRQNAEVFVDYRVYANRKSVAESNISEEKAFMANTDIFMFPEGNLDQSVSLQVHLPKQWDKIATGLAEVDQGKFYAPNFDVLYDRKDEF
;
A
#
# COMPACT_ATOMS: atom_id res chain seq x y z
N MET A 1 63.64 1.01 50.37
CA MET A 1 64.51 0.37 49.38
C MET A 1 63.64 -0.42 48.41
N ASN A 2 63.49 0.11 47.19
CA ASN A 2 62.97 -0.47 45.94
C ASN A 2 61.87 -1.57 46.00
N ARG A 3 60.76 -1.34 45.30
CA ARG A 3 60.62 -1.75 43.88
C ARG A 3 59.32 -1.24 43.25
N PHE A 4 59.49 -0.48 42.17
CA PHE A 4 58.49 -0.14 41.17
C PHE A 4 57.91 -1.41 40.52
N LEU A 5 56.60 -1.48 40.34
CA LEU A 5 55.97 -2.39 39.38
C LEU A 5 54.91 -1.61 38.59
N SER A 6 55.28 -1.18 37.40
CA SER A 6 54.39 -0.53 36.43
C SER A 6 53.39 -1.56 35.88
N PHE A 7 52.09 -1.32 36.07
CA PHE A 7 51.04 -2.06 35.38
C PHE A 7 50.72 -1.37 34.06
N LEU A 8 51.07 -2.01 32.95
CA LEU A 8 50.71 -1.59 31.60
C LEU A 8 49.24 -1.99 31.37
N LEU A 9 48.33 -1.02 31.36
CA LEU A 9 46.91 -1.22 31.06
C LEU A 9 46.74 -1.41 29.53
N LEU A 10 46.52 -2.66 29.12
CA LEU A 10 46.24 -3.03 27.74
C LEU A 10 44.76 -2.76 27.46
N VAL A 11 44.46 -1.62 26.83
CA VAL A 11 43.10 -1.25 26.39
C VAL A 11 42.76 -2.08 25.15
N VAL A 12 42.01 -3.16 25.34
CA VAL A 12 41.42 -3.92 24.23
C VAL A 12 40.20 -3.14 23.73
N SER A 13 40.38 -2.37 22.65
CA SER A 13 39.26 -1.69 21.98
C SER A 13 38.43 -2.74 21.23
N TYR A 14 37.28 -3.10 21.79
CA TYR A 14 36.30 -3.93 21.11
C TYR A 14 35.55 -3.06 20.09
N SER A 15 35.98 -3.11 18.82
CA SER A 15 35.23 -2.55 17.71
C SER A 15 33.97 -3.40 17.52
N PHE A 16 32.84 -2.95 18.07
CA PHE A 16 31.54 -3.50 17.69
C PHE A 16 31.31 -3.15 16.22
N LEU A 17 31.51 -4.14 15.35
CA LEU A 17 30.92 -4.15 14.01
C LEU A 17 29.40 -4.12 14.20
N VAL A 18 28.83 -2.93 14.07
CA VAL A 18 27.38 -2.77 13.89
C VAL A 18 27.06 -3.43 12.56
N PRO A 19 26.30 -4.53 12.52
CA PRO A 19 25.84 -5.06 11.25
C PRO A 19 24.93 -3.99 10.65
N SER A 20 25.35 -3.40 9.52
CA SER A 20 24.44 -2.64 8.68
C SER A 20 23.29 -3.57 8.35
N ALA A 21 22.09 -3.26 8.86
CA ALA A 21 20.89 -3.94 8.45
C ALA A 21 20.75 -3.70 6.94
N SER A 22 21.10 -4.69 6.13
CA SER A 22 20.60 -4.74 4.76
C SER A 22 19.08 -4.75 4.87
N ALA A 23 18.45 -3.64 4.49
CA ALA A 23 17.02 -3.59 4.30
C ALA A 23 16.65 -4.76 3.40
N PHE A 24 15.74 -5.60 3.88
CA PHE A 24 15.26 -6.77 3.15
C PHE A 24 14.43 -6.25 1.97
N GLN A 25 15.07 -5.96 0.84
CA GLN A 25 14.38 -5.59 -0.39
C GLN A 25 13.88 -6.88 -1.04
N LYS A 26 12.86 -7.50 -0.44
CA LYS A 26 12.00 -8.42 -1.15
C LYS A 26 11.13 -7.54 -2.03
N ASP A 27 11.29 -7.64 -3.35
CA ASP A 27 10.37 -6.98 -4.28
C ASP A 27 8.95 -7.41 -3.92
N ALA A 28 8.12 -6.44 -3.56
CA ALA A 28 6.75 -6.72 -3.16
C ALA A 28 5.97 -7.28 -4.36
N GLU A 29 5.17 -8.31 -4.10
CA GLU A 29 4.38 -8.98 -5.14
C GLU A 29 3.26 -8.08 -5.70
N LEU A 30 2.82 -7.09 -4.92
CA LEU A 30 1.91 -6.03 -5.36
C LEU A 30 2.49 -4.65 -5.05
N ALA A 31 2.28 -3.71 -5.97
CA ALA A 31 2.67 -2.33 -5.79
C ALA A 31 1.49 -1.39 -6.05
N TYR A 32 1.21 -0.53 -5.09
CA TYR A 32 0.24 0.55 -5.22
C TYR A 32 0.97 1.88 -5.31
N THR A 33 0.43 2.76 -6.13
CA THR A 33 0.72 4.19 -6.11
C THR A 33 -0.59 4.92 -5.83
N ILE A 34 -0.58 5.81 -4.85
CA ILE A 34 -1.71 6.68 -4.56
C ILE A 34 -1.31 8.15 -4.70
N SER A 35 -2.19 8.93 -5.32
CA SER A 35 -2.05 10.38 -5.40
C SER A 35 -3.37 11.09 -5.07
N PHE A 36 -3.26 12.39 -4.80
CA PHE A 36 -4.40 13.26 -4.52
C PHE A 36 -4.36 14.46 -5.46
N LYS A 37 -4.78 14.28 -6.72
CA LYS A 37 -4.76 15.38 -7.71
C LYS A 37 -5.90 16.37 -7.48
N GLU A 38 -7.03 15.89 -7.00
CA GLU A 38 -8.24 16.70 -6.74
C GLU A 38 -8.75 16.54 -5.29
N PRO A 39 -7.93 16.88 -4.27
CA PRO A 39 -8.29 16.64 -2.86
C PRO A 39 -9.52 17.44 -2.41
N ALA A 40 -9.70 18.67 -2.92
CA ALA A 40 -10.88 19.48 -2.68
C ALA A 40 -12.18 18.87 -3.24
N ALA A 41 -12.08 17.98 -4.24
CA ALA A 41 -13.19 17.22 -4.79
C ALA A 41 -13.33 15.83 -4.14
N HIS A 42 -12.55 15.54 -3.10
CA HIS A 42 -12.59 14.30 -2.32
C HIS A 42 -12.13 13.05 -3.08
N PHE A 43 -11.21 13.19 -4.04
CA PHE A 43 -10.70 12.07 -4.83
C PHE A 43 -9.28 11.67 -4.46
N ALA A 44 -9.03 10.35 -4.48
CA ALA A 44 -7.70 9.77 -4.62
C ALA A 44 -7.61 9.01 -5.94
N GLU A 45 -6.47 9.11 -6.62
CA GLU A 45 -6.13 8.25 -7.75
C GLU A 45 -5.28 7.09 -7.25
N VAL A 46 -5.65 5.88 -7.63
CA VAL A 46 -4.93 4.67 -7.26
C VAL A 46 -4.51 3.96 -8.53
N GLN A 47 -3.25 3.57 -8.58
CA GLN A 47 -2.72 2.62 -9.54
C GLN A 47 -2.24 1.39 -8.79
N LEU A 48 -2.73 0.22 -9.18
CA LEU A 48 -2.27 -1.08 -8.74
C LEU A 48 -1.50 -1.74 -9.88
N LYS A 49 -0.23 -2.04 -9.64
CA LYS A 49 0.60 -2.89 -10.50
C LYS A 49 0.57 -4.33 -10.00
N LEU A 50 0.15 -5.23 -10.88
CA LEU A 50 0.14 -6.68 -10.67
C LEU A 50 1.19 -7.31 -11.58
N VAL A 51 2.04 -8.17 -11.02
CA VAL A 51 3.09 -8.89 -11.75
C VAL A 51 2.86 -10.39 -11.65
N SER A 52 3.40 -11.14 -12.61
CA SER A 52 3.45 -12.62 -12.57
C SER A 52 2.08 -13.28 -12.33
N LEU A 53 1.03 -12.82 -13.00
CA LEU A 53 -0.32 -13.37 -12.81
C LEU A 53 -0.42 -14.84 -13.21
N ASP A 54 -0.92 -15.69 -12.31
CA ASP A 54 -0.94 -17.16 -12.48
C ASP A 54 -1.94 -17.68 -13.53
N SER A 55 -2.89 -16.84 -13.94
CA SER A 55 -4.02 -17.20 -14.80
C SER A 55 -4.25 -16.16 -15.88
N ALA A 56 -4.90 -16.56 -16.97
CA ALA A 56 -5.38 -15.64 -18.01
C ALA A 56 -6.57 -14.76 -17.54
N LYS A 57 -7.10 -15.01 -16.35
CA LYS A 57 -8.13 -14.19 -15.72
C LYS A 57 -7.77 -13.95 -14.27
N THR A 58 -7.94 -12.71 -13.83
CA THR A 58 -7.69 -12.30 -12.45
C THR A 58 -8.93 -11.60 -11.91
N THR A 59 -9.42 -12.03 -10.75
CA THR A 59 -10.50 -11.33 -10.06
C THR A 59 -9.90 -10.43 -9.00
N LEU A 60 -10.15 -9.13 -9.10
CA LEU A 60 -9.87 -8.18 -8.04
C LEU A 60 -11.08 -8.05 -7.12
N VAL A 61 -10.81 -7.95 -5.82
CA VAL A 61 -11.80 -7.81 -4.76
C VAL A 61 -11.49 -6.54 -3.98
N LEU A 62 -12.52 -5.73 -3.74
CA LEU A 62 -12.48 -4.69 -2.71
C LEU A 62 -13.16 -5.21 -1.44
N PRO A 63 -12.57 -5.06 -0.25
CA PRO A 63 -13.25 -5.37 0.99
C PRO A 63 -14.55 -4.56 1.15
N VAL A 64 -15.54 -5.16 1.81
CA VAL A 64 -16.85 -4.52 2.11
C VAL A 64 -17.10 -4.41 3.61
N TRP A 65 -16.06 -4.56 4.42
CA TRP A 65 -16.07 -4.39 5.87
C TRP A 65 -14.63 -4.16 6.34
N THR A 66 -14.47 -3.64 7.54
CA THR A 66 -13.15 -3.40 8.15
C THR A 66 -13.06 -4.13 9.50
N PRO A 67 -11.91 -4.70 9.89
CA PRO A 67 -11.70 -5.25 11.23
C PRO A 67 -12.10 -4.27 12.34
N GLY A 68 -12.84 -4.77 13.33
CA GLY A 68 -13.38 -3.93 14.41
C GLY A 68 -14.63 -3.11 14.04
N TYR A 69 -15.11 -3.16 12.79
CA TYR A 69 -16.34 -2.50 12.35
C TYR A 69 -17.26 -3.50 11.61
N TYR A 70 -18.10 -4.20 12.37
CA TYR A 70 -18.97 -5.29 11.89
C TYR A 70 -20.22 -4.79 11.16
N LYS A 71 -20.03 -4.00 10.11
CA LYS A 71 -21.06 -3.58 9.16
C LYS A 71 -20.56 -3.77 7.74
N ILE A 72 -21.48 -4.17 6.86
CA ILE A 72 -21.21 -4.16 5.42
C ILE A 72 -21.23 -2.71 4.95
N LEU A 73 -20.15 -2.27 4.34
CA LEU A 73 -19.93 -0.97 3.74
C LEU A 73 -20.12 -1.05 2.22
N ASP A 74 -20.67 0.00 1.62
CA ASP A 74 -20.87 0.08 0.17
C ASP A 74 -19.70 0.77 -0.54
N ASN A 75 -18.48 0.61 -0.01
CA ASN A 75 -17.23 1.15 -0.56
C ASN A 75 -17.06 0.93 -2.08
N PRO A 76 -17.45 -0.23 -2.65
CA PRO A 76 -17.32 -0.44 -4.09
C PRO A 76 -18.14 0.51 -4.97
N ALA A 77 -19.14 1.21 -4.41
CA ALA A 77 -19.91 2.23 -5.12
C ALA A 77 -19.12 3.53 -5.32
N HIS A 78 -18.01 3.71 -4.59
CA HIS A 78 -17.16 4.90 -4.65
C HIS A 78 -15.98 4.76 -5.62
N ILE A 79 -15.81 3.58 -6.22
CA ILE A 79 -14.79 3.33 -7.24
C ILE A 79 -15.30 3.82 -8.59
N ILE A 80 -14.57 4.75 -9.20
CA ILE A 80 -14.89 5.31 -10.51
C ILE A 80 -13.68 5.23 -11.45
N ASP A 81 -13.93 5.41 -12.75
CA ASP A 81 -12.92 5.44 -13.81
C ASP A 81 -11.97 4.23 -13.82
N PHE A 82 -12.50 3.06 -13.46
CA PHE A 82 -11.76 1.81 -13.44
C PHE A 82 -11.31 1.43 -14.86
N LYS A 83 -10.00 1.25 -15.03
CA LYS A 83 -9.38 0.82 -16.28
C LYS A 83 -8.25 -0.16 -15.99
N VAL A 84 -7.98 -1.00 -16.98
CA VAL A 84 -6.91 -1.98 -16.93
C VAL A 84 -6.08 -1.83 -18.19
N SER A 85 -4.76 -1.81 -18.06
CA SER A 85 -3.85 -1.75 -19.20
C SER A 85 -2.62 -2.62 -19.03
N THR A 86 -1.99 -2.96 -20.15
CA THR A 86 -0.65 -3.56 -20.18
C THR A 86 0.43 -2.48 -19.96
N ILE A 87 1.68 -2.91 -19.82
CA ILE A 87 2.84 -2.00 -19.78
C ILE A 87 2.99 -1.14 -21.05
N SER A 88 2.51 -1.60 -22.21
CA SER A 88 2.53 -0.84 -23.45
C SER A 88 1.38 0.17 -23.55
N GLY A 89 0.48 0.21 -22.56
CA GLY A 89 -0.70 1.08 -22.54
C GLY A 89 -1.91 0.51 -23.29
N GLU A 90 -1.86 -0.74 -23.76
CA GLU A 90 -3.01 -1.41 -24.37
C GLU A 90 -4.09 -1.65 -23.31
N LEU A 91 -5.31 -1.17 -23.55
CA LEU A 91 -6.44 -1.38 -22.64
C LEU A 91 -6.91 -2.85 -22.69
N LEU A 92 -7.02 -3.46 -21.51
CA LEU A 92 -7.56 -4.81 -21.33
C LEU A 92 -9.05 -4.76 -21.00
N LYS A 93 -9.77 -5.81 -21.41
CA LYS A 93 -11.18 -5.98 -21.07
C LYS A 93 -11.32 -6.35 -19.60
N TRP A 94 -12.41 -5.89 -18.99
CA TRP A 94 -12.78 -6.26 -17.64
C TRP A 94 -14.30 -6.23 -17.49
N HIS A 95 -14.82 -6.96 -16.50
CA HIS A 95 -16.24 -7.01 -16.18
C HIS A 95 -16.46 -6.96 -14.68
N LYS A 96 -17.49 -6.24 -14.23
CA LYS A 96 -17.92 -6.31 -12.83
C LYS A 96 -18.78 -7.56 -12.64
N ILE A 97 -18.29 -8.53 -11.86
CA ILE A 97 -18.97 -9.83 -11.65
C ILE A 97 -19.73 -9.90 -10.31
N ALA A 98 -19.44 -8.97 -9.40
CA ALA A 98 -20.21 -8.73 -8.18
C ALA A 98 -20.06 -7.26 -7.75
N LYS A 99 -20.82 -6.82 -6.73
CA LYS A 99 -20.74 -5.43 -6.24
C LYS A 99 -19.31 -4.99 -5.91
N ASN A 100 -18.50 -5.90 -5.38
CA ASN A 100 -17.12 -5.66 -4.95
C ASN A 100 -16.07 -6.48 -5.71
N LYS A 101 -16.40 -7.01 -6.90
CA LYS A 101 -15.49 -7.87 -7.68
C LYS A 101 -15.40 -7.48 -9.15
N TRP A 102 -14.18 -7.34 -9.63
CA TRP A 102 -13.83 -7.02 -11.01
C TRP A 102 -13.01 -8.15 -11.63
N LEU A 103 -13.52 -8.75 -12.70
CA LEU A 103 -12.82 -9.78 -13.46
C LEU A 103 -12.03 -9.11 -14.59
N LEU A 104 -10.71 -9.26 -14.58
CA LEU A 104 -9.82 -8.80 -15.63
C LEU A 104 -9.58 -9.93 -16.64
N GLU A 105 -9.65 -9.61 -17.93
CA GLU A 105 -9.21 -10.49 -19.01
C GLU A 105 -7.74 -10.17 -19.32
N ASN A 106 -6.82 -10.95 -18.77
CA ASN A 106 -5.37 -10.76 -18.89
C ASN A 106 -4.72 -11.97 -19.59
N ARG A 107 -3.40 -12.13 -19.41
CA ARG A 107 -2.67 -13.35 -19.81
C ARG A 107 -1.89 -13.89 -18.62
N GLN A 108 -1.62 -15.19 -18.64
CA GLN A 108 -0.71 -15.80 -17.69
C GLN A 108 0.67 -15.14 -17.80
N ASN A 109 1.35 -14.97 -16.66
CA ASN A 109 2.62 -14.28 -16.50
C ASN A 109 2.61 -12.82 -17.02
N ALA A 110 1.44 -12.19 -17.13
CA ALA A 110 1.34 -10.80 -17.53
C ALA A 110 1.67 -9.85 -16.38
N GLU A 111 2.21 -8.69 -16.75
CA GLU A 111 2.22 -7.49 -15.92
C GLU A 111 1.06 -6.59 -16.37
N VAL A 112 0.20 -6.21 -15.43
CA VAL A 112 -0.96 -5.36 -15.69
C VAL A 112 -1.05 -4.22 -14.69
N PHE A 113 -1.58 -3.11 -15.16
CA PHE A 113 -1.83 -1.89 -14.39
C PHE A 113 -3.33 -1.69 -14.30
N VAL A 114 -3.79 -1.45 -13.08
CA VAL A 114 -5.20 -1.20 -12.78
C VAL A 114 -5.28 0.18 -12.17
N ASP A 115 -5.91 1.10 -12.89
CA ASP A 115 -6.12 2.46 -12.39
C ASP A 115 -7.59 2.66 -12.05
N TYR A 116 -7.85 3.38 -10.97
CA TYR A 116 -9.19 3.82 -10.59
C TYR A 116 -9.08 5.08 -9.73
N ARG A 117 -10.22 5.77 -9.55
CA ARG A 117 -10.35 6.80 -8.53
C ARG A 117 -11.29 6.34 -7.44
N VAL A 118 -11.03 6.83 -6.23
CA VAL A 118 -11.86 6.59 -5.05
C VAL A 118 -12.46 7.91 -4.60
N TYR A 119 -13.79 7.98 -4.55
CA TYR A 119 -14.49 9.10 -3.92
C TYR A 119 -14.58 8.91 -2.41
N ALA A 120 -13.91 9.76 -1.64
CA ALA A 120 -13.76 9.62 -0.19
C ALA A 120 -14.28 10.86 0.54
N ASN A 121 -15.59 10.92 0.79
CA ASN A 121 -16.20 12.01 1.56
C ASN A 121 -17.11 11.45 2.66
N ARG A 122 -16.57 10.56 3.49
CA ARG A 122 -17.32 9.93 4.58
C ARG A 122 -16.78 10.40 5.92
N LYS A 123 -17.67 10.76 6.84
CA LYS A 123 -17.30 11.13 8.22
C LYS A 123 -17.43 9.91 9.11
N SER A 124 -16.52 8.97 8.96
CA SER A 124 -16.53 7.68 9.64
C SER A 124 -15.10 7.28 10.01
N VAL A 125 -14.95 6.47 11.06
CA VAL A 125 -13.64 5.89 11.44
C VAL A 125 -13.30 4.65 10.61
N ALA A 126 -14.25 4.15 9.84
CA ALA A 126 -14.12 2.94 9.02
C ALA A 126 -14.25 3.21 7.52
N GLU A 127 -14.43 4.49 7.12
CA GLU A 127 -14.50 4.88 5.72
C GLU A 127 -13.59 6.09 5.46
N SER A 128 -13.09 6.21 4.23
CA SER A 128 -12.13 7.24 3.86
C SER A 128 -12.74 8.66 3.77
N ASN A 129 -11.95 9.65 4.15
CA ASN A 129 -12.27 11.07 4.03
C ASN A 129 -11.08 11.83 3.45
N ILE A 130 -11.26 12.50 2.33
CA ILE A 130 -10.26 13.36 1.71
C ILE A 130 -10.84 14.76 1.69
N SER A 131 -10.09 15.77 2.09
CA SER A 131 -10.44 17.19 1.96
C SER A 131 -9.26 17.93 1.35
N GLU A 132 -9.35 19.25 1.16
CA GLU A 132 -8.20 20.04 0.73
C GLU A 132 -7.06 20.06 1.78
N GLU A 133 -7.40 19.89 3.05
CA GLU A 133 -6.48 20.07 4.18
C GLU A 133 -5.76 18.79 4.57
N LYS A 134 -6.41 17.63 4.37
CA LYS A 134 -5.89 16.33 4.79
C LYS A 134 -6.62 15.16 4.14
N ALA A 135 -6.07 13.96 4.27
CA ALA A 135 -6.74 12.71 3.96
C ALA A 135 -6.67 11.71 5.11
N PHE A 136 -7.81 11.14 5.48
CA PHE A 136 -7.91 9.93 6.27
C PHE A 136 -8.29 8.77 5.34
N MET A 137 -7.50 7.69 5.38
CA MET A 137 -7.70 6.52 4.55
C MET A 137 -8.02 5.29 5.40
N ALA A 138 -9.20 4.73 5.17
CA ALA A 138 -9.50 3.35 5.53
C ALA A 138 -8.99 2.45 4.40
N ASN A 139 -7.94 1.69 4.66
CA ASN A 139 -7.25 0.91 3.61
C ASN A 139 -8.17 -0.10 2.90
N THR A 140 -9.20 -0.59 3.58
CA THR A 140 -10.26 -1.44 3.02
C THR A 140 -11.17 -0.77 1.99
N ASP A 141 -11.23 0.57 1.98
CA ASP A 141 -12.02 1.35 1.02
C ASP A 141 -11.27 1.60 -0.29
N ILE A 142 -9.94 1.47 -0.24
CA ILE A 142 -9.05 1.95 -1.28
C ILE A 142 -8.41 0.77 -2.00
N PHE A 143 -7.75 -0.13 -1.27
CA PHE A 143 -6.84 -1.10 -1.89
C PHE A 143 -7.58 -2.40 -2.24
N MET A 144 -7.79 -2.61 -3.53
CA MET A 144 -8.25 -3.90 -4.09
C MET A 144 -7.13 -4.93 -4.15
N PHE A 145 -7.42 -6.22 -4.00
CA PHE A 145 -6.44 -7.30 -4.08
C PHE A 145 -6.93 -8.46 -4.98
N PRO A 146 -6.03 -9.31 -5.53
CA PRO A 146 -6.42 -10.52 -6.25
C PRO A 146 -7.12 -11.51 -5.30
N GLU A 147 -8.27 -12.04 -5.73
CA GLU A 147 -9.08 -12.95 -4.93
C GLU A 147 -8.27 -14.17 -4.46
N GLY A 148 -8.24 -14.41 -3.15
CA GLY A 148 -7.50 -15.51 -2.54
C GLY A 148 -6.05 -15.19 -2.16
N ASN A 149 -5.56 -14.00 -2.48
CA ASN A 149 -4.13 -13.65 -2.33
C ASN A 149 -3.86 -12.65 -1.20
N LEU A 150 -4.44 -12.87 -0.02
CA LEU A 150 -4.24 -11.97 1.13
C LEU A 150 -2.82 -12.03 1.73
N ASP A 151 -2.09 -13.13 1.52
CA ASP A 151 -0.74 -13.33 2.06
C ASP A 151 0.37 -12.60 1.27
N GLN A 152 0.02 -11.93 0.17
CA GLN A 152 1.00 -11.26 -0.68
C GLN A 152 1.51 -9.96 -0.07
N SER A 153 2.82 -9.76 -0.11
CA SER A 153 3.44 -8.52 0.35
C SER A 153 3.13 -7.35 -0.58
N VAL A 154 2.97 -6.17 0.01
CA VAL A 154 2.53 -4.94 -0.66
C VAL A 154 3.57 -3.84 -0.47
N SER A 155 3.83 -3.09 -1.54
CA SER A 155 4.48 -1.79 -1.47
C SER A 155 3.48 -0.68 -1.81
N LEU A 156 3.54 0.43 -1.08
CA LEU A 156 2.65 1.58 -1.24
C LEU A 156 3.49 2.84 -1.41
N GLN A 157 3.47 3.43 -2.60
CA GLN A 157 4.01 4.77 -2.83
C GLN A 157 2.90 5.81 -2.67
N VAL A 158 3.14 6.80 -1.82
CA VAL A 158 2.23 7.93 -1.61
C VAL A 158 2.80 9.19 -2.25
N HIS A 159 1.99 9.86 -3.04
CA HIS A 159 2.28 11.17 -3.60
C HIS A 159 1.34 12.23 -3.02
N LEU A 160 1.89 13.01 -2.08
CA LEU A 160 1.16 14.10 -1.45
C LEU A 160 0.94 15.27 -2.42
N PRO A 161 -0.21 15.96 -2.33
CA PRO A 161 -0.36 17.27 -2.96
C PRO A 161 0.54 18.28 -2.24
N LYS A 162 0.85 19.40 -2.91
CA LYS A 162 1.82 20.40 -2.40
C LYS A 162 1.48 20.98 -1.03
N GLN A 163 0.19 20.97 -0.68
CA GLN A 163 -0.35 21.54 0.55
C GLN A 163 -0.15 20.64 1.77
N TRP A 164 0.14 19.35 1.59
CA TRP A 164 0.36 18.41 2.68
C TRP A 164 1.84 18.08 2.78
N ASP A 165 2.34 17.96 4.01
CA ASP A 165 3.76 17.78 4.29
C ASP A 165 4.07 16.56 5.17
N LYS A 166 3.04 15.81 5.61
CA LYS A 166 3.17 14.73 6.59
C LYS A 166 2.41 13.49 6.16
N ILE A 167 2.89 12.36 6.67
CA ILE A 167 2.23 11.06 6.58
C ILE A 167 2.29 10.45 7.98
N ALA A 168 1.13 10.08 8.52
CA ALA A 168 0.99 9.33 9.75
C ALA A 168 0.41 7.95 9.43
N THR A 169 1.26 6.94 9.46
CA THR A 169 0.88 5.54 9.22
C THR A 169 1.60 4.61 10.18
N GLY A 170 0.98 3.48 10.48
CA GLY A 170 1.63 2.36 11.18
C GLY A 170 2.42 1.42 10.27
N LEU A 171 2.44 1.68 8.95
CA LEU A 171 3.23 0.91 7.99
C LEU A 171 4.72 1.28 8.09
N ALA A 172 5.58 0.31 7.79
CA ALA A 172 7.02 0.55 7.77
C ALA A 172 7.39 1.39 6.55
N GLU A 173 7.96 2.58 6.76
CA GLU A 173 8.55 3.38 5.69
C GLU A 173 9.88 2.73 5.26
N VAL A 174 10.00 2.43 3.98
CA VAL A 174 11.17 1.76 3.38
C VAL A 174 11.96 2.68 2.45
N ASP A 175 11.33 3.75 1.98
CA ASP A 175 11.93 4.85 1.22
C ASP A 175 11.00 6.07 1.35
N GLN A 176 11.40 7.25 0.88
CA GLN A 176 10.65 8.50 1.04
C GLN A 176 9.21 8.38 0.52
N GLY A 177 8.23 8.40 1.45
CA GLY A 177 6.81 8.26 1.11
C GLY A 177 6.44 6.89 0.55
N LYS A 178 7.31 5.90 0.70
CA LYS A 178 7.12 4.52 0.28
C LYS A 178 7.06 3.60 1.49
N PHE A 179 5.98 2.85 1.57
CA PHE A 179 5.67 1.98 2.70
C PHE A 179 5.59 0.52 2.28
N TYR A 180 5.77 -0.36 3.26
CA TYR A 180 5.71 -1.81 3.06
C TYR A 180 4.74 -2.46 4.04
N ALA A 181 3.96 -3.41 3.54
CA ALA A 181 3.18 -4.35 4.34
C ALA A 181 3.56 -5.79 3.94
N PRO A 182 3.81 -6.70 4.90
CA PRO A 182 4.13 -8.09 4.58
C PRO A 182 2.95 -8.87 3.99
N ASN A 183 1.71 -8.43 4.24
CA ASN A 183 0.47 -9.01 3.73
C ASN A 183 -0.70 -8.02 3.88
N PHE A 184 -1.88 -8.40 3.38
CA PHE A 184 -3.09 -7.59 3.45
C PHE A 184 -3.69 -7.50 4.85
N ASP A 185 -3.47 -8.49 5.71
CA ASP A 185 -3.90 -8.38 7.12
C ASP A 185 -3.23 -7.20 7.81
N VAL A 186 -1.91 -7.03 7.62
CA VAL A 186 -1.18 -5.87 8.12
C VAL A 186 -1.61 -4.60 7.42
N LEU A 187 -1.81 -4.61 6.09
CA LEU A 187 -2.26 -3.41 5.37
C LEU A 187 -3.63 -2.91 5.87
N TYR A 188 -4.60 -3.81 6.06
CA TYR A 188 -5.98 -3.46 6.42
C TYR A 188 -6.19 -3.21 7.92
N ASP A 189 -5.31 -3.71 8.79
CA ASP A 189 -5.34 -3.38 10.23
C ASP A 189 -4.78 -1.96 10.51
N ARG A 190 -4.02 -1.39 9.57
CA ARG A 190 -3.52 -0.01 9.68
C ARG A 190 -4.51 0.99 9.06
N LYS A 191 -4.62 2.14 9.72
CA LYS A 191 -5.32 3.33 9.22
C LYS A 191 -4.28 4.40 8.97
N ASP A 192 -4.41 5.09 7.85
CA ASP A 192 -3.41 6.05 7.40
C ASP A 192 -4.03 7.46 7.37
N GLU A 193 -3.31 8.45 7.88
CA GLU A 193 -3.68 9.87 7.84
C GLU A 193 -2.55 10.67 7.18
N PHE A 194 -2.92 11.59 6.28
CA PHE A 194 -2.01 12.42 5.48
C PHE A 194 -2.39 13.88 5.65
#